data_AF-A0A1Q6LHB0-F1
#
_entry.id   AF-A0A1Q6LHB0-F1
#
_cell.length_a   1.000
_cell.length_b   1.000
_cell.length_c   1.000
_cell.angle_alpha   90.00
_cell.angle_beta   90.00
_cell.angle_gamma   90.00
#
_symmetry.space_group_name_H-M   'P 1'
#
loop_
_entity.id
_entity.type
_entity.pdbx_description
1 polymer ?
#
loop_
_entity_poly.entity_id
_entity_poly.type
_entity_poly.pdbx_seq_one_letter_code
_entity_poly.pdbx_strand_id
1 'polypeptide(L)'
;MHLVFIPVVHTTDKKGNNIDKIACNEFWKAKDSYSQLQNDFHSYITANGFDLERRNPSEIVHLSVEDYKKITNFENTKTVLKDIKLEIPETPDVKSFGKLVRNRDEKIQELVVEPRDKMIKEQQEQNSLLYLTLQSQVNTVERASKYEKERKSIMCENRELKEKCENMENDYSTKLKEEIRKVENKYEDKIYKLEKENSFLRKVVNTFQKTVDKFIHWVCNKFSVSSEDEFIKDFEFENDIYLDPEKQIENEEYEKDWNFEL
;
A
#
# COMPACT_ATOMS: atom_id res chain seq x y z
N MET A 1 23.00 3.99 -13.51
CA MET A 1 22.78 3.72 -12.07
C MET A 1 21.31 3.40 -11.88
N HIS A 2 20.96 2.23 -11.34
CA HIS A 2 19.57 1.94 -10.95
C HIS A 2 19.45 2.23 -9.46
N LEU A 3 18.65 3.22 -9.10
CA LEU A 3 18.45 3.65 -7.72
C LEU A 3 16.97 3.43 -7.35
N VAL A 4 16.74 2.76 -6.23
CA VAL A 4 15.39 2.52 -5.71
C VAL A 4 15.16 3.51 -4.59
N PHE A 5 14.07 4.27 -4.70
CA PHE A 5 13.64 5.22 -3.68
C PHE A 5 12.28 4.78 -3.13
N ILE A 6 12.16 4.73 -1.80
CA ILE A 6 10.92 4.39 -1.11
C ILE A 6 10.25 5.72 -0.71
N PRO A 7 9.09 6.07 -1.32
CA PRO A 7 8.42 7.33 -1.03
C PRO A 7 7.69 7.26 0.31
N VAL A 8 8.33 7.81 1.34
CA VAL A 8 7.78 7.96 2.68
C VAL A 8 7.17 9.35 2.83
N VAL A 9 5.93 9.41 3.26
CA VAL A 9 5.17 10.63 3.54
C VAL A 9 4.93 10.71 5.04
N HIS A 10 5.48 11.73 5.68
CA HIS A 10 5.25 12.03 7.09
C HIS A 10 3.88 12.71 7.24
N THR A 11 2.96 12.06 7.94
CA THR A 11 1.56 12.54 8.09
C THR A 11 1.00 12.19 9.46
N THR A 12 -0.24 12.59 9.75
CA THR A 12 -0.94 12.28 11.00
C THR A 12 -2.08 11.30 10.75
N ASP A 13 -2.25 10.31 11.63
CA ASP A 13 -3.37 9.38 11.58
C ASP A 13 -4.70 10.07 11.99
N LYS A 14 -5.82 9.34 11.87
CA LYS A 14 -7.15 9.85 12.27
C LYS A 14 -7.27 10.14 13.78
N LYS A 15 -6.34 9.65 14.59
CA LYS A 15 -6.27 9.84 16.04
C LYS A 15 -5.28 10.96 16.44
N GLY A 16 -4.65 11.62 15.46
CA GLY A 16 -3.69 12.70 15.68
C GLY A 16 -2.25 12.25 15.94
N ASN A 17 -1.92 10.97 15.78
CA ASN A 17 -0.56 10.47 15.96
C ASN A 17 0.27 10.69 14.69
N ASN A 18 1.54 11.09 14.84
CA ASN A 18 2.48 11.15 13.73
C ASN A 18 2.80 9.74 13.22
N ILE A 19 2.68 9.54 11.92
CA ILE A 19 2.93 8.28 11.23
C ILE A 19 3.74 8.50 9.95
N ASP A 20 4.49 7.47 9.59
CA ASP A 20 5.21 7.39 8.32
C ASP A 20 4.45 6.47 7.37
N LYS A 21 3.95 7.05 6.28
CA LYS A 21 3.15 6.33 5.30
C LYS A 21 3.93 6.13 4.02
N ILE A 22 4.04 4.88 3.57
CA ILE A 22 4.63 4.57 2.26
C ILE A 22 3.54 4.79 1.19
N ALA A 23 3.64 5.89 0.45
CA ALA A 23 2.61 6.29 -0.50
C ALA A 23 3.17 7.08 -1.69
N CYS A 24 3.38 6.41 -2.83
CA CYS A 24 3.89 7.04 -4.06
C CYS A 24 2.98 8.17 -4.57
N ASN A 25 1.67 8.00 -4.51
CA ASN A 25 0.70 8.98 -5.02
C ASN A 25 0.63 10.25 -4.16
N GLU A 26 0.84 10.12 -2.85
CA GLU A 26 0.86 11.23 -1.92
C GLU A 26 2.21 11.95 -1.93
N PHE A 27 3.30 11.21 -2.15
CA PHE A 27 4.63 11.77 -2.34
C PHE A 27 4.72 12.54 -3.67
N TRP A 28 4.27 11.94 -4.78
CA TRP A 28 4.24 12.56 -6.12
C TRP A 28 2.88 13.19 -6.43
N LYS A 29 2.33 13.96 -5.49
CA LYS A 29 0.95 14.46 -5.54
C LYS A 29 0.74 15.58 -6.56
N ALA A 30 1.69 16.49 -6.70
CA ALA A 30 1.57 17.63 -7.60
C ALA A 30 1.81 17.19 -9.06
N LYS A 31 1.06 17.77 -10.00
CA LYS A 31 1.17 17.46 -11.43
C LYS A 31 2.58 17.69 -11.97
N ASP A 32 3.30 18.63 -11.38
CA ASP A 32 4.66 19.03 -11.74
C ASP A 32 5.74 18.42 -10.83
N SER A 33 5.39 17.52 -9.89
CA SER A 33 6.36 16.96 -8.92
C SER A 33 7.60 16.34 -9.60
N TYR A 34 7.39 15.65 -10.73
CA TYR A 34 8.49 15.08 -11.51
C TYR A 34 9.33 16.13 -12.24
N SER A 35 8.70 17.20 -12.73
CA SER A 35 9.39 18.31 -13.35
C SER A 35 10.25 19.04 -12.32
N GLN A 36 9.69 19.32 -11.13
CA GLN A 36 10.43 19.93 -10.01
C GLN A 36 11.64 19.07 -9.64
N LEU A 37 11.46 17.76 -9.45
CA LEU A 37 12.59 16.83 -9.20
C LEU A 37 13.67 16.93 -10.28
N GLN A 38 13.29 16.98 -11.56
CA GLN A 38 14.24 17.12 -12.66
C GLN A 38 14.98 18.48 -12.62
N ASN A 39 14.28 19.57 -12.28
CA ASN A 39 14.90 20.89 -12.09
C ASN A 39 15.94 20.85 -10.96
N ASP A 40 15.54 20.30 -9.82
CA ASP A 40 16.32 20.30 -8.59
C ASP A 40 17.55 19.42 -8.73
N PHE A 41 17.37 18.24 -9.36
CA PHE A 41 18.48 17.35 -9.68
C PHE A 41 19.47 18.01 -10.65
N HIS A 42 18.99 18.66 -11.71
CA HIS A 42 19.87 19.39 -12.64
C HIS A 42 20.64 20.52 -11.95
N SER A 43 19.96 21.30 -11.10
CA SER A 43 20.57 22.36 -10.30
C SER A 43 21.64 21.83 -9.36
N TYR A 44 21.35 20.71 -8.67
CA TYR A 44 22.31 20.04 -7.80
C TYR A 44 23.55 19.58 -8.57
N ILE A 45 23.37 18.91 -9.72
CA ILE A 45 24.49 18.38 -10.51
C ILE A 45 25.38 19.52 -11.05
N THR A 46 24.76 20.60 -11.54
CA THR A 46 25.48 21.78 -12.05
C THR A 46 26.26 22.47 -10.93
N ALA A 47 25.66 22.62 -9.74
CA ALA A 47 26.32 23.19 -8.57
C ALA A 47 27.53 22.36 -8.09
N ASN A 48 27.54 21.06 -8.39
CA ASN A 48 28.66 20.15 -8.08
C ASN A 48 29.72 20.09 -9.21
N GLY A 49 29.65 20.97 -10.20
CA GLY A 49 30.69 21.13 -11.23
C GLY A 49 30.58 20.19 -12.43
N PHE A 50 29.44 19.53 -12.62
CA PHE A 50 29.18 18.74 -13.82
C PHE A 50 28.49 19.59 -14.89
N ASP A 51 29.07 19.63 -16.09
CA ASP A 51 28.54 20.37 -17.23
C ASP A 51 27.52 19.51 -18.00
N LEU A 52 26.25 19.61 -17.60
CA LEU A 52 25.14 18.91 -18.24
C LEU A 52 24.02 19.89 -18.57
N GLU A 53 23.46 19.76 -19.78
CA GLU A 53 22.30 20.53 -20.20
C GLU A 53 20.99 19.83 -19.83
N ARG A 54 20.00 20.66 -19.49
CA ARG A 54 18.64 20.18 -19.25
C ARG A 54 17.84 20.18 -20.56
N ARG A 55 17.30 19.03 -20.94
CA ARG A 55 16.47 18.89 -22.13
C ARG A 55 15.00 19.27 -21.86
N ASN A 56 14.29 19.74 -22.90
CA ASN A 56 12.86 20.04 -22.87
C ASN A 56 11.99 18.77 -22.74
N PRO A 57 11.06 18.71 -21.78
CA PRO A 57 10.23 17.53 -21.52
C PRO A 57 9.10 17.30 -22.53
N SER A 58 8.69 18.34 -23.28
CA SER A 58 7.50 18.33 -24.15
C SER A 58 7.61 17.41 -25.38
N GLU A 59 8.82 16.97 -25.74
CA GLU A 59 9.12 16.40 -27.06
C GLU A 59 9.34 14.88 -27.05
N ILE A 60 9.26 14.22 -25.89
CA ILE A 60 9.75 12.84 -25.75
C ILE A 60 8.69 11.90 -25.19
N VAL A 61 8.54 10.77 -25.88
CA VAL A 61 7.78 9.60 -25.41
C VAL A 61 8.77 8.61 -24.79
N HIS A 62 8.43 8.08 -23.61
CA HIS A 62 9.23 7.02 -23.00
C HIS A 62 9.21 5.76 -23.87
N LEU A 63 10.39 5.26 -24.22
CA LEU A 63 10.57 3.99 -24.93
C LEU A 63 11.15 2.95 -23.98
N SER A 64 10.68 1.71 -24.11
CA SER A 64 11.31 0.58 -23.43
C SER A 64 12.73 0.37 -23.93
N VAL A 65 13.60 -0.30 -23.16
CA VAL A 65 14.96 -0.62 -23.63
C VAL A 65 14.90 -1.50 -24.87
N GLU A 66 13.89 -2.36 -24.95
CA GLU A 66 13.66 -3.24 -26.10
C GLU A 66 13.27 -2.47 -27.37
N ASP A 67 12.35 -1.50 -27.26
CA ASP A 67 11.94 -0.69 -28.41
C ASP A 67 13.05 0.25 -28.85
N TYR A 68 13.79 0.81 -27.90
CA TYR A 68 14.97 1.62 -28.20
C TYR A 68 16.03 0.80 -28.96
N LYS A 69 16.33 -0.43 -28.50
CA LYS A 69 17.24 -1.36 -29.20
C LYS A 69 16.82 -1.64 -30.64
N LYS A 70 15.51 -1.76 -30.91
CA LYS A 70 14.98 -1.97 -32.27
C LYS A 70 15.22 -0.75 -33.15
N ILE A 71 14.91 0.45 -32.64
CA ILE A 71 15.06 1.70 -33.39
C ILE A 71 16.54 2.01 -33.68
N THR A 72 17.44 1.72 -32.73
CA THR A 72 18.87 1.97 -32.89
C THR A 72 19.62 0.84 -33.59
N ASN A 73 18.93 -0.22 -34.03
CA ASN A 73 19.54 -1.41 -34.62
C ASN A 73 20.71 -1.97 -33.78
N PHE A 74 20.48 -2.07 -32.46
CA PHE A 74 21.53 -2.37 -31.48
C PHE A 74 22.19 -3.73 -31.71
N GLU A 75 21.40 -4.76 -32.06
CA GLU A 75 21.95 -6.11 -32.26
C GLU A 75 22.92 -6.17 -33.45
N ASN A 76 22.59 -5.50 -34.57
CA ASN A 76 23.51 -5.43 -35.71
C ASN A 76 24.77 -4.63 -35.37
N THR A 77 24.65 -3.55 -34.60
CA THR A 77 25.81 -2.74 -34.19
C THR A 77 26.74 -3.55 -33.27
N LYS A 78 26.15 -4.36 -32.39
CA LYS A 78 26.87 -5.25 -31.48
C LYS A 78 27.58 -6.39 -32.22
N THR A 79 26.99 -6.97 -33.28
CA THR A 79 27.68 -7.97 -34.10
C THR A 79 28.85 -7.35 -34.85
N VAL A 80 28.64 -6.19 -35.49
CA VAL A 80 29.72 -5.47 -36.17
C VAL A 80 30.87 -5.16 -35.23
N LEU A 81 30.60 -4.71 -33.99
CA LEU A 81 31.63 -4.44 -33.01
C LEU A 81 32.48 -5.69 -32.66
N LYS A 82 31.86 -6.88 -32.59
CA LYS A 82 32.60 -8.13 -32.32
C LYS A 82 33.53 -8.53 -33.46
N ASP A 83 33.17 -8.17 -34.69
CA ASP A 83 33.91 -8.55 -35.90
C ASP A 83 35.09 -7.61 -36.21
N ILE A 84 35.17 -6.45 -35.55
CA ILE A 84 36.29 -5.51 -35.70
C ILE A 84 37.57 -6.11 -35.11
N LYS A 85 38.58 -6.32 -35.96
CA LYS A 85 39.96 -6.65 -35.55
C LYS A 85 40.77 -5.37 -35.38
N LEU A 86 41.45 -5.23 -34.23
CA LEU A 86 42.30 -4.08 -33.87
C LEU A 86 43.77 -4.22 -34.31
N GLU A 87 44.07 -5.15 -35.22
CA GLU A 87 45.45 -5.48 -35.62
C GLU A 87 46.10 -4.39 -36.49
N ILE A 88 47.41 -4.23 -36.36
CA ILE A 88 48.23 -3.31 -37.15
C ILE A 88 48.74 -4.05 -38.39
N PRO A 89 48.58 -3.51 -39.61
CA PRO A 89 49.29 -4.03 -40.78
C PRO A 89 50.79 -3.75 -40.67
N GLU A 90 51.64 -4.75 -40.91
CA GLU A 90 53.10 -4.58 -40.92
C GLU A 90 53.50 -3.54 -41.99
N THR A 91 54.23 -2.50 -41.57
CA THR A 91 54.80 -1.48 -42.47
C THR A 91 56.24 -1.83 -42.83
N PRO A 92 56.60 -1.87 -44.13
CA PRO A 92 57.98 -2.14 -44.55
C PRO A 92 58.92 -0.97 -44.23
N ASP A 93 60.12 -1.28 -43.74
CA ASP A 93 61.18 -0.31 -43.42
C ASP A 93 61.76 0.31 -44.71
N VAL A 94 61.82 1.64 -44.78
CA VAL A 94 62.34 2.39 -45.94
C VAL A 94 63.85 2.14 -46.14
N LYS A 95 64.56 1.69 -45.10
CA LYS A 95 65.98 1.27 -45.22
C LYS A 95 66.16 0.00 -46.06
N SER A 96 65.08 -0.69 -46.42
CA SER A 96 65.11 -1.84 -47.34
C SER A 96 65.26 -1.45 -48.82
N PHE A 97 65.09 -0.17 -49.18
CA PHE A 97 65.34 0.33 -50.53
C PHE A 97 66.86 0.50 -50.77
N GLY A 98 67.36 0.08 -51.93
CA GLY A 98 68.79 -0.17 -52.18
C GLY A 98 69.77 1.00 -51.91
N LYS A 99 71.06 0.66 -51.72
CA LYS A 99 72.20 1.52 -51.29
C LYS A 99 72.38 2.91 -51.95
N LEU A 100 71.70 3.21 -53.06
CA LEU A 100 71.94 4.39 -53.89
C LEU A 100 71.27 5.69 -53.37
N VAL A 101 70.37 5.62 -52.38
CA VAL A 101 69.47 6.75 -52.02
C VAL A 101 69.54 7.21 -50.55
N ARG A 102 70.50 6.70 -49.76
CA ARG A 102 70.61 6.85 -48.29
C ARG A 102 70.32 8.24 -47.70
N ASN A 103 70.86 9.33 -48.26
CA ASN A 103 70.64 10.69 -47.72
C ASN A 103 69.21 11.22 -47.99
N ARG A 104 68.53 10.73 -49.04
CA ARG A 104 67.12 11.05 -49.30
C ARG A 104 66.23 10.12 -48.46
N ASP A 105 66.63 8.87 -48.28
CA ASP A 105 65.93 7.89 -47.44
C ASP A 105 65.88 8.33 -45.97
N GLU A 106 66.96 8.91 -45.42
CA GLU A 106 66.97 9.45 -44.04
C GLU A 106 65.99 10.63 -43.87
N LYS A 107 65.97 11.58 -44.82
CA LYS A 107 65.02 12.69 -44.78
C LYS A 107 63.58 12.24 -44.96
N ILE A 108 63.32 11.24 -45.79
CA ILE A 108 61.98 10.64 -45.97
C ILE A 108 61.59 9.89 -44.70
N GLN A 109 62.52 9.18 -44.06
CA GLN A 109 62.27 8.48 -42.80
C GLN A 109 61.86 9.46 -41.69
N GLU A 110 62.65 10.50 -41.43
CA GLU A 110 62.38 11.46 -40.34
C GLU A 110 61.20 12.39 -40.62
N LEU A 111 61.05 12.91 -41.85
CA LEU A 111 60.04 13.92 -42.15
C LEU A 111 58.70 13.35 -42.60
N VAL A 112 58.66 12.09 -43.03
CA VAL A 112 57.45 11.48 -43.62
C VAL A 112 57.06 10.20 -42.89
N VAL A 113 57.98 9.25 -42.66
CA VAL A 113 57.62 7.95 -42.09
C VAL A 113 57.41 8.01 -40.58
N GLU A 114 58.32 8.59 -39.80
CA GLU A 114 58.15 8.70 -38.34
C GLU A 114 56.90 9.51 -37.91
N PRO A 115 56.60 10.69 -38.51
CA PRO A 115 55.39 11.43 -38.17
C PRO A 115 54.12 10.66 -38.56
N ARG A 116 54.13 9.97 -39.70
CA ARG A 116 53.02 9.11 -40.13
C ARG A 116 52.82 7.95 -39.16
N ASP A 117 53.88 7.25 -38.78
CA ASP A 117 53.82 6.12 -37.85
C ASP A 117 53.35 6.56 -36.46
N LYS A 118 53.78 7.76 -36.02
CA LYS A 118 53.27 8.38 -34.79
C LYS A 118 51.77 8.66 -34.87
N MET A 119 51.29 9.27 -35.96
CA MET A 119 49.85 9.52 -36.17
C MET A 119 49.05 8.21 -36.25
N ILE A 120 49.58 7.18 -36.90
CA ILE A 120 48.97 5.85 -36.96
C ILE A 120 48.83 5.26 -35.55
N LYS A 121 49.87 5.38 -34.72
CA LYS A 121 49.85 4.89 -33.34
C LYS A 121 48.84 5.65 -32.48
N GLU A 122 48.81 6.99 -32.57
CA GLU A 122 47.81 7.80 -31.87
C GLU A 122 46.37 7.45 -32.29
N GLN A 123 46.15 7.26 -33.60
CA GLN A 123 44.85 6.83 -34.12
C GLN A 123 44.45 5.43 -33.62
N GLN A 124 45.41 4.52 -33.46
CA GLN A 124 45.17 3.18 -32.91
C GLN A 124 44.81 3.21 -31.43
N GLU A 125 45.50 4.05 -30.65
CA GLU A 125 45.18 4.26 -29.23
C GLU A 125 43.76 4.80 -29.09
N GLN A 126 43.39 5.79 -29.92
CA GLN A 126 42.03 6.31 -29.98
C GLN A 126 40.99 5.26 -30.39
N ASN A 127 41.27 4.45 -31.43
CA ASN A 127 40.37 3.38 -31.88
C ASN A 127 40.20 2.29 -30.81
N SER A 128 41.27 1.95 -30.08
CA SER A 128 41.24 0.99 -28.97
C SER A 128 40.39 1.51 -27.82
N LEU A 129 40.54 2.78 -27.46
CA LEU A 129 39.72 3.43 -26.43
C LEU A 129 38.24 3.48 -26.83
N LEU A 130 37.96 3.81 -28.10
CA LEU A 130 36.61 3.81 -28.65
C LEU A 130 35.98 2.41 -28.57
N TYR A 131 36.72 1.37 -28.95
CA TYR A 131 36.27 -0.01 -28.87
C TYR A 131 35.87 -0.41 -27.45
N LEU A 132 36.75 -0.15 -26.47
CA LEU A 132 36.48 -0.45 -25.05
C LEU A 132 35.25 0.31 -24.53
N THR A 133 35.09 1.57 -24.94
CA THR A 133 33.94 2.40 -24.58
C THR A 133 32.64 1.83 -25.16
N LEU A 134 32.63 1.46 -26.44
CA LEU A 134 31.48 0.82 -27.08
C LEU A 134 31.14 -0.52 -26.43
N GLN A 135 32.14 -1.33 -26.09
CA GLN A 135 31.93 -2.60 -25.40
C GLN A 135 31.30 -2.40 -24.01
N SER A 136 31.73 -1.39 -23.26
CA SER A 136 31.14 -1.01 -21.98
C SER A 136 29.67 -0.56 -22.12
N GLN A 137 29.37 0.21 -23.17
CA GLN A 137 28.00 0.62 -23.49
C GLN A 137 27.11 -0.58 -23.82
N VAL A 138 27.60 -1.54 -24.63
CA VAL A 138 26.89 -2.78 -24.94
C VAL A 138 26.52 -3.54 -23.65
N ASN A 139 27.50 -3.74 -22.76
CA ASN A 139 27.27 -4.42 -21.48
C ASN A 139 26.24 -3.70 -20.60
N THR A 140 26.25 -2.37 -20.62
CA THR A 140 25.30 -1.55 -19.86
C THR A 140 23.87 -1.73 -20.39
N VAL A 141 23.70 -1.70 -21.71
CA VAL A 141 22.40 -1.90 -22.37
C VAL A 141 21.85 -3.31 -22.14
N GLU A 142 22.70 -4.33 -22.14
CA GLU A 142 22.30 -5.70 -21.80
C GLU A 142 21.81 -5.81 -20.36
N ARG A 143 22.54 -5.22 -19.40
CA ARG A 143 22.15 -5.21 -17.99
C ARG A 143 20.82 -4.50 -17.78
N ALA A 144 20.63 -3.34 -18.42
CA ALA A 144 19.36 -2.60 -18.38
C ALA A 144 18.20 -3.45 -18.92
N SER A 145 18.42 -4.16 -20.03
CA SER A 145 17.42 -5.06 -20.63
C SER A 145 17.06 -6.23 -19.71
N LYS A 146 18.04 -6.80 -18.98
CA LYS A 146 17.79 -7.83 -17.96
C LYS A 146 16.93 -7.29 -16.82
N TYR A 147 17.29 -6.14 -16.24
CA TYR A 147 16.52 -5.53 -15.15
C TYR A 147 15.11 -5.12 -15.57
N GLU A 148 14.90 -4.70 -16.82
CA GLU A 148 13.55 -4.40 -17.31
C GLU A 148 12.66 -5.66 -17.31
N LYS A 149 13.22 -6.82 -17.69
CA LYS A 149 12.50 -8.11 -17.65
C LYS A 149 12.18 -8.54 -16.22
N GLU A 150 13.15 -8.45 -15.31
CA GLU A 150 12.94 -8.75 -13.89
C GLU A 150 11.88 -7.83 -13.28
N ARG A 151 11.93 -6.53 -13.59
CA ARG A 151 10.91 -5.56 -13.16
C ARG A 151 9.52 -5.91 -13.69
N LYS A 152 9.40 -6.34 -14.96
CA LYS A 152 8.11 -6.78 -15.53
C LYS A 152 7.55 -8.00 -14.77
N SER A 153 8.40 -8.96 -14.42
CA SER A 153 7.99 -10.13 -13.59
C SER A 153 7.48 -9.71 -12.23
N ILE A 154 8.26 -8.91 -11.50
CA ILE A 154 7.89 -8.42 -10.15
C ILE A 154 6.58 -7.61 -10.20
N MET A 155 6.37 -6.79 -11.24
CA MET A 155 5.13 -6.04 -11.40
C MET A 155 3.93 -6.94 -11.66
N CYS A 156 4.11 -8.07 -12.35
CA CYS A 156 3.06 -9.07 -12.55
C CYS A 156 2.70 -9.75 -11.23
N GLU A 157 3.71 -10.25 -10.50
CA GLU A 157 3.53 -10.88 -9.19
C GLU A 157 2.87 -9.93 -8.18
N ASN A 158 3.28 -8.67 -8.15
CA ASN A 158 2.64 -7.65 -7.29
C ASN A 158 1.17 -7.41 -7.64
N ARG A 159 0.80 -7.48 -8.93
CA ARG A 159 -0.61 -7.38 -9.34
C ARG A 159 -1.41 -8.58 -8.82
N GLU A 160 -0.90 -9.79 -8.97
CA GLU A 160 -1.54 -11.01 -8.47
C GLU A 160 -1.67 -11.01 -6.95
N LEU A 161 -0.64 -10.57 -6.23
CA LEU A 161 -0.68 -10.43 -4.78
C LEU A 161 -1.73 -9.41 -4.34
N LYS A 162 -1.83 -8.28 -5.04
CA LYS A 162 -2.85 -7.27 -4.76
C LYS A 162 -4.26 -7.85 -4.93
N GLU A 163 -4.52 -8.57 -6.02
CA GLU A 163 -5.81 -9.21 -6.27
C GLU A 163 -6.14 -10.26 -5.20
N LYS A 164 -5.16 -11.08 -4.79
CA LYS A 164 -5.33 -12.03 -3.68
C LYS A 164 -5.69 -11.34 -2.37
N CYS A 165 -5.02 -10.23 -2.04
CA CYS A 165 -5.32 -9.45 -0.85
C CYS A 165 -6.74 -8.88 -0.88
N GLU A 166 -7.16 -8.28 -2.00
CA GLU A 166 -8.52 -7.74 -2.18
C GLU A 166 -9.58 -8.85 -2.05
N ASN A 167 -9.32 -10.03 -2.63
CA ASN A 167 -10.21 -11.17 -2.52
C ASN A 167 -10.33 -11.68 -1.08
N MET A 168 -9.21 -11.79 -0.36
CA MET A 168 -9.22 -12.18 1.06
C MET A 168 -9.98 -11.16 1.92
N GLU A 169 -9.75 -9.86 1.71
CA GLU A 169 -10.45 -8.80 2.43
C GLU A 169 -11.98 -8.89 2.24
N ASN A 170 -12.42 -9.13 1.00
CA ASN A 170 -13.83 -9.31 0.67
C ASN A 170 -14.43 -10.59 1.31
N ASP A 171 -13.71 -11.71 1.29
CA ASP A 171 -14.14 -12.96 1.92
C ASP A 171 -14.32 -12.81 3.44
N TYR A 172 -13.33 -12.22 4.12
CA TYR A 172 -13.42 -11.95 5.56
C TYR A 172 -14.55 -10.99 5.90
N SER A 173 -14.72 -9.91 5.13
CA SER A 173 -15.82 -8.95 5.30
C SER A 173 -17.19 -9.63 5.17
N THR A 174 -17.33 -10.55 4.21
CA THR A 174 -18.58 -11.29 3.99
C THR A 174 -18.87 -12.25 5.14
N LYS A 175 -17.88 -13.05 5.56
CA LYS A 175 -18.01 -13.97 6.70
C LYS A 175 -18.36 -13.24 7.99
N LEU A 176 -17.71 -12.10 8.23
CA LEU A 176 -17.98 -11.30 9.42
C LEU A 176 -19.44 -10.80 9.45
N LYS A 177 -19.95 -10.30 8.32
CA LYS A 177 -21.36 -9.87 8.21
C LYS A 177 -22.34 -11.02 8.45
N GLU A 178 -22.02 -12.21 7.95
CA GLU A 178 -22.86 -13.39 8.13
C GLU A 178 -22.92 -13.82 9.61
N GLU A 179 -21.77 -13.84 10.30
CA GLU A 179 -21.72 -14.17 11.73
C GLU A 179 -22.42 -13.12 12.59
N ILE A 180 -22.25 -11.82 12.29
CA ILE A 180 -23.00 -10.75 12.96
C ILE A 180 -24.51 -11.00 12.82
N ARG A 181 -24.99 -11.28 11.61
CA ARG A 181 -26.41 -11.53 11.35
C ARG A 181 -26.94 -12.76 12.09
N LYS A 182 -26.16 -13.84 12.20
CA LYS A 182 -26.54 -15.03 12.97
C LYS A 182 -26.76 -14.69 14.45
N VAL A 183 -25.87 -13.87 15.01
CA VAL A 183 -25.97 -13.41 16.40
C VAL A 183 -27.16 -12.47 16.59
N GLU A 184 -27.35 -11.51 15.70
CA GLU A 184 -28.50 -10.59 15.71
C GLU A 184 -29.82 -11.35 15.69
N ASN A 185 -30.02 -12.24 14.71
CA ASN A 185 -31.24 -13.05 14.61
C ASN A 185 -31.51 -13.86 15.90
N LYS A 186 -30.46 -14.43 16.50
CA LYS A 186 -30.60 -15.21 17.75
C LYS A 186 -31.08 -14.33 18.91
N TYR A 187 -30.60 -13.10 19.01
CA TYR A 187 -31.03 -12.17 20.05
C TYR A 187 -32.42 -11.60 19.76
N GLU A 188 -32.75 -11.28 18.51
CA GLU A 188 -34.10 -10.87 18.10
C GLU A 188 -35.13 -11.94 18.44
N ASP A 189 -34.87 -13.20 18.12
CA ASP A 189 -35.75 -14.33 18.47
C ASP A 189 -35.94 -14.47 19.99
N LYS A 190 -34.88 -14.24 20.76
CA LYS A 190 -34.94 -14.31 22.22
C LYS A 190 -35.75 -13.16 22.80
N ILE A 191 -35.54 -11.94 22.31
CA ILE A 191 -36.30 -10.75 22.68
C ILE A 191 -37.78 -10.98 22.38
N TYR A 192 -38.12 -11.44 21.17
CA TYR A 192 -39.50 -11.71 20.77
C TYR A 192 -40.21 -12.71 21.70
N LYS A 193 -39.51 -13.79 22.11
CA LYS A 193 -40.05 -14.77 23.06
C LYS A 193 -40.31 -14.14 24.43
N LEU A 194 -39.35 -13.37 24.94
CA LEU A 194 -39.46 -12.68 26.23
C LEU A 194 -40.59 -11.64 26.22
N GLU A 195 -40.76 -10.89 25.13
CA GLU A 195 -41.87 -9.94 24.97
C GLU A 195 -43.22 -10.65 25.00
N LYS A 196 -43.33 -11.80 24.33
CA LYS A 196 -44.55 -12.62 24.35
C LYS A 196 -44.86 -13.16 25.74
N GLU A 197 -43.84 -13.67 26.44
CA GLU A 197 -43.97 -14.15 27.82
C GLU A 197 -44.38 -13.02 28.77
N ASN A 198 -43.72 -11.85 28.70
CA ASN A 198 -44.07 -10.67 29.49
C ASN A 198 -45.50 -10.18 29.22
N SER A 199 -45.93 -10.18 27.95
CA SER A 199 -47.31 -9.83 27.58
C SER A 199 -48.33 -10.80 28.20
N PHE A 200 -48.01 -12.10 28.22
CA PHE A 200 -48.85 -13.11 28.87
C PHE A 200 -48.89 -12.92 30.39
N LEU A 201 -47.73 -12.72 31.05
CA LEU A 201 -47.65 -12.48 32.48
C LEU A 201 -48.44 -11.24 32.90
N ARG A 202 -48.33 -10.13 32.16
CA ARG A 202 -49.13 -8.92 32.39
C ARG A 202 -50.64 -9.21 32.35
N LYS A 203 -51.09 -10.06 31.42
CA LYS A 203 -52.52 -10.46 31.37
C LYS A 203 -52.91 -11.30 32.58
N VAL A 204 -52.07 -12.25 33.00
CA VAL A 204 -52.31 -13.06 34.20
C VAL A 204 -52.44 -12.18 35.44
N VAL A 205 -51.50 -11.26 35.65
CA VAL A 205 -51.53 -10.30 36.78
C VAL A 205 -52.80 -9.46 36.76
N ASN A 206 -53.13 -8.85 35.62
CA ASN A 206 -54.36 -8.04 35.49
C ASN A 206 -55.64 -8.84 35.76
N THR A 207 -55.69 -10.11 35.34
CA THR A 207 -56.84 -10.99 35.60
C THR A 207 -56.89 -11.40 37.08
N PHE A 208 -55.74 -11.65 37.71
CA PHE A 208 -55.66 -12.00 39.12
C PHE A 208 -56.11 -10.83 40.00
N GLN A 209 -55.60 -9.61 39.76
CA GLN A 209 -56.03 -8.38 40.44
C GLN A 209 -57.56 -8.24 40.40
N LYS A 210 -58.17 -8.30 39.19
CA LYS A 210 -59.64 -8.23 39.04
C LYS A 210 -60.39 -9.34 39.77
N THR A 211 -59.77 -10.51 39.93
CA THR A 211 -60.38 -11.66 40.61
C THR A 211 -60.33 -11.47 42.12
N VAL A 212 -59.20 -10.99 42.64
CA VAL A 212 -59.01 -10.63 44.04
C VAL A 212 -59.95 -9.49 44.43
N ASP A 213 -60.07 -8.43 43.63
CA ASP A 213 -61.01 -7.32 43.87
C ASP A 213 -62.45 -7.83 44.02
N LYS A 214 -62.88 -8.69 43.10
CA LYS A 214 -64.22 -9.32 43.15
C LYS A 214 -64.39 -10.22 44.37
N PHE A 215 -63.34 -10.93 44.77
CA PHE A 215 -63.36 -11.78 45.95
C PHE A 215 -63.48 -10.95 47.23
N ILE A 216 -62.71 -9.87 47.36
CA ILE A 216 -62.79 -8.94 48.50
C ILE A 216 -64.18 -8.32 48.59
N HIS A 217 -64.72 -7.82 47.46
CA HIS A 217 -66.08 -7.30 47.39
C HIS A 217 -67.12 -8.34 47.82
N TRP A 218 -66.95 -9.59 47.40
CA TRP A 218 -67.84 -10.68 47.80
C TRP A 218 -67.75 -11.00 49.30
N VAL A 219 -66.54 -11.03 49.88
CA VAL A 219 -66.31 -11.25 51.32
C VAL A 219 -66.97 -10.13 52.12
N CYS A 220 -66.72 -8.87 51.78
CA CYS A 220 -67.28 -7.73 52.50
C CYS A 220 -68.82 -7.75 52.51
N ASN A 221 -69.44 -8.06 51.36
CA ASN A 221 -70.88 -8.25 51.26
C ASN A 221 -71.41 -9.43 52.09
N LYS A 222 -70.69 -10.56 52.12
CA LYS A 222 -71.14 -11.78 52.81
C LYS A 222 -71.03 -11.71 54.33
N PHE A 223 -70.00 -11.03 54.83
CA PHE A 223 -69.74 -10.90 56.25
C PHE A 223 -70.19 -9.56 56.84
N SER A 224 -70.91 -8.73 56.05
CA SER A 224 -71.44 -7.42 56.48
C SER A 224 -70.35 -6.48 57.02
N VAL A 225 -69.20 -6.47 56.36
CA VAL A 225 -68.10 -5.56 56.70
C VAL A 225 -68.50 -4.14 56.30
N SER A 226 -68.29 -3.17 57.19
CA SER A 226 -68.77 -1.79 57.04
C SER A 226 -68.06 -0.99 55.95
N SER A 227 -66.82 -1.35 55.61
CA SER A 227 -65.99 -0.65 54.62
C SER A 227 -64.95 -1.59 54.00
N GLU A 228 -64.92 -1.66 52.67
CA GLU A 228 -63.92 -2.46 51.93
C GLU A 228 -62.51 -1.88 52.09
N ASP A 229 -62.38 -0.55 52.10
CA ASP A 229 -61.09 0.13 52.27
C ASP A 229 -60.51 -0.07 53.66
N GLU A 230 -61.35 -0.16 54.68
CA GLU A 230 -60.92 -0.43 56.06
C GLU A 230 -60.48 -1.89 56.19
N PHE A 231 -61.25 -2.83 55.62
CA PHE A 231 -60.89 -4.24 55.56
C PHE A 231 -59.56 -4.49 54.84
N ILE A 232 -59.32 -3.83 53.71
CA ILE A 232 -58.05 -3.95 52.97
C ILE A 232 -56.89 -3.41 53.81
N LYS A 233 -57.03 -2.23 54.41
CA LYS A 233 -55.97 -1.63 55.22
C LYS A 233 -55.62 -2.47 56.44
N ASP A 234 -56.63 -3.00 57.13
CA ASP A 234 -56.40 -3.87 58.28
C ASP A 234 -55.69 -5.16 57.85
N PHE A 235 -56.12 -5.77 56.74
CA PHE A 235 -55.47 -6.96 56.20
C PHE A 235 -54.00 -6.69 55.80
N GLU A 236 -53.73 -5.60 55.09
CA GLU A 236 -52.38 -5.19 54.68
C GLU A 236 -51.49 -4.93 55.92
N PHE A 237 -51.99 -4.21 56.92
CA PHE A 237 -51.27 -3.92 58.16
C PHE A 237 -51.00 -5.16 59.01
N GLU A 238 -51.98 -6.04 59.16
CA GLU A 238 -51.86 -7.26 59.98
C GLU A 238 -50.88 -8.28 59.39
N ASN A 239 -50.75 -8.31 58.06
CA ASN A 239 -49.92 -9.28 57.35
C ASN A 239 -48.59 -8.69 56.86
N ASP A 240 -48.36 -7.39 57.06
CA ASP A 240 -47.17 -6.66 56.62
C ASP A 240 -46.92 -6.82 55.10
N ILE A 241 -47.99 -6.64 54.31
CA ILE A 241 -47.95 -6.74 52.86
C ILE A 241 -48.84 -5.67 52.21
N TYR A 242 -48.56 -5.37 50.95
CA TYR A 242 -49.45 -4.60 50.08
C TYR A 242 -50.13 -5.53 49.07
N LEU A 243 -51.44 -5.37 48.89
CA LEU A 243 -52.19 -6.07 47.85
C LEU A 243 -51.91 -5.49 46.46
N ASP A 244 -51.51 -4.22 46.40
CA ASP A 244 -50.98 -3.59 45.19
C ASP A 244 -49.59 -4.18 44.86
N PRO A 245 -49.45 -4.95 43.76
CA PRO A 245 -48.21 -5.62 43.45
C PRO A 245 -47.04 -4.66 43.21
N GLU A 246 -47.27 -3.43 42.72
CA GLU A 246 -46.19 -2.48 42.47
C GLU A 246 -45.63 -1.95 43.80
N LYS A 247 -46.51 -1.59 44.73
CA LYS A 247 -46.11 -1.15 46.08
C LYS A 247 -45.43 -2.26 46.89
N GLN A 248 -45.91 -3.50 46.75
CA GLN A 248 -45.29 -4.65 47.42
C GLN A 248 -43.86 -4.86 46.92
N ILE A 249 -43.62 -4.78 45.60
CA ILE A 249 -42.28 -4.92 45.03
C ILE A 249 -41.37 -3.78 45.50
N GLU A 250 -41.85 -2.53 45.48
CA GLU A 250 -41.08 -1.39 45.99
C GLU A 250 -40.68 -1.61 47.46
N ASN A 251 -41.61 -2.02 48.31
CA ASN A 251 -41.31 -2.29 49.73
C ASN A 251 -40.25 -3.39 49.90
N GLU A 252 -40.37 -4.50 49.17
CA GLU A 252 -39.39 -5.58 49.21
C GLU A 252 -38.00 -5.18 48.68
N GLU A 253 -37.93 -4.27 47.72
CA GLU A 253 -36.67 -3.72 47.22
C GLU A 253 -36.02 -2.80 48.26
N TYR A 254 -36.79 -1.90 48.87
CA TYR A 254 -36.30 -1.05 49.96
C TYR A 254 -35.79 -1.87 51.16
N GLU A 255 -36.50 -2.93 51.54
CA GLU A 255 -36.08 -3.83 52.61
C GLU A 255 -34.79 -4.60 52.27
N LYS A 256 -34.60 -4.99 51.01
CA LYS A 256 -33.36 -5.64 50.56
C LYS A 256 -32.18 -4.68 50.62
N ASP A 257 -32.33 -3.45 50.12
CA ASP A 257 -31.26 -2.45 50.13
C ASP A 257 -30.87 -2.06 51.56
N TRP A 258 -31.84 -1.88 52.46
CA TRP A 258 -31.57 -1.64 53.88
C TRP A 258 -30.81 -2.79 54.57
N ASN A 259 -31.08 -4.04 54.19
CA ASN A 259 -30.37 -5.21 54.72
C ASN A 259 -28.92 -5.34 54.21
N PHE A 260 -28.53 -4.62 53.15
CA PHE A 260 -27.14 -4.57 52.66
C PHE A 260 -26.31 -3.43 53.28
N GLU A 261 -26.94 -2.41 53.87
CA GLU A 261 -26.28 -1.26 54.50
C GLU A 261 -25.95 -1.45 55.99
N LEU A 262 -26.38 -2.57 56.60
CA LEU A 262 -26.18 -2.96 58.00
C LEU A 262 -25.12 -4.07 58.16
#